data_AF-A0A6M0BXW4-F1
#
_entry.id   AF-A0A6M0BXW4-F1
#
_cell.length_a   1.000
_cell.length_b   1.000
_cell.length_c   1.000
_cell.angle_alpha   90.00
_cell.angle_beta   90.00
_cell.angle_gamma   90.00
#
_symmetry.space_group_name_H-M   'P 1'
#
loop_
_entity.id
_entity.type
_entity.pdbx_description
1 polymer ?
#
loop_
_entity_poly.entity_id
_entity_poly.type
_entity_poly.pdbx_seq_one_letter_code
_entity_poly.pdbx_strand_id
1 'polypeptide(L)'
;MIKQIMYHNEVLAMIIPADFREPGIHFFTPDNYSQQLAYMRHPQGKEIQPHRHNMVRREVFYTQEVLLIKEGKLLVDFYNDQQEYLESHILNKGDVILLIKGGHGFKMLEEVEMIEVKQGPYVGNLDKTRFERSDNSREQVLA
;
A
#
# COMPACT_ATOMS: atom_id res chain seq x y z
N MET A 1 1.75 -0.35 15.39
CA MET A 1 3.07 -0.37 14.69
C MET A 1 2.79 -0.57 13.21
N ILE A 2 3.57 0.03 12.30
CA ILE A 2 3.44 -0.27 10.86
C ILE A 2 3.84 -1.72 10.58
N LYS A 3 3.27 -2.31 9.54
CA LYS A 3 3.63 -3.65 9.07
C LYS A 3 4.28 -3.56 7.70
N GLN A 4 5.40 -4.25 7.51
CA GLN A 4 6.04 -4.41 6.20
C GLN A 4 5.88 -5.86 5.74
N ILE A 5 5.52 -6.03 4.48
CA ILE A 5 5.44 -7.31 3.81
C ILE A 5 6.71 -7.48 2.99
N MET A 6 7.48 -8.51 3.26
CA MET A 6 8.86 -8.66 2.79
C MET A 6 9.04 -9.96 2.01
N TYR A 7 9.77 -9.91 0.90
CA TYR A 7 10.20 -11.09 0.16
C TYR A 7 11.63 -10.89 -0.34
N HIS A 8 12.55 -11.81 -0.01
CA HIS A 8 13.97 -11.73 -0.38
C HIS A 8 14.62 -10.34 -0.15
N ASN A 9 14.34 -9.73 1.00
CA ASN A 9 14.78 -8.38 1.39
C ASN A 9 14.19 -7.21 0.57
N GLU A 10 13.20 -7.47 -0.29
CA GLU A 10 12.40 -6.43 -0.94
C GLU A 10 11.09 -6.21 -0.17
N VAL A 11 10.69 -4.94 -0.06
CA VAL A 11 9.39 -4.58 0.50
C VAL A 11 8.34 -4.68 -0.60
N LEU A 12 7.36 -5.56 -0.43
CA LEU A 12 6.23 -5.71 -1.35
C LEU A 12 5.11 -4.71 -1.02
N ALA A 13 4.86 -4.51 0.27
CA ALA A 13 3.83 -3.59 0.75
C ALA A 13 4.11 -3.08 2.16
N MET A 14 3.46 -1.96 2.50
CA MET A 14 3.45 -1.40 3.86
C MET A 14 2.02 -1.13 4.29
N ILE A 15 1.64 -1.59 5.49
CA ILE A 15 0.32 -1.37 6.08
C ILE A 15 0.47 -0.44 7.28
N ILE A 16 -0.28 0.65 7.28
CA ILE A 16 -0.46 1.55 8.42
C ILE A 16 -1.83 1.21 9.04
N PRO A 17 -1.85 0.63 10.26
CA PRO A 17 -3.09 0.37 10.96
C PRO A 17 -3.86 1.65 11.29
N ALA A 18 -5.19 1.56 11.33
CA ALA A 18 -6.09 2.66 11.67
C ALA A 18 -5.76 3.35 13.01
N ASP A 19 -5.19 2.60 13.96
CA ASP A 19 -4.83 3.07 15.30
C ASP A 19 -3.39 3.61 15.41
N PHE A 20 -2.62 3.63 14.30
CA PHE A 20 -1.27 4.19 14.30
C PHE A 20 -1.29 5.68 14.66
N ARG A 21 -0.54 6.07 15.70
CA ARG A 21 -0.66 7.41 16.28
C ARG A 21 0.63 7.92 16.93
N GLU A 22 1.57 8.37 16.12
CA GLU A 22 2.85 8.91 16.60
C GLU A 22 2.95 10.44 16.39
N PRO A 23 3.44 11.23 17.35
CA PRO A 23 3.66 12.66 17.14
C PRO A 23 4.74 12.91 16.08
N GLY A 24 4.58 13.95 15.27
CA GLY A 24 5.57 14.36 14.26
C GLY A 24 5.26 13.85 12.85
N ILE A 25 6.31 13.78 12.02
CA ILE A 25 6.27 13.30 10.63
C ILE A 25 7.07 12.00 10.56
N HIS A 26 6.44 10.95 10.04
CA HIS A 26 7.02 9.62 9.93
C HIS A 26 6.96 9.17 8.48
N PHE A 27 8.08 9.25 7.77
CA PHE A 27 8.22 8.66 6.44
C PHE A 27 8.45 7.16 6.59
N PHE A 28 7.66 6.36 5.88
CA PHE A 28 7.78 4.90 5.91
C PHE A 28 8.55 4.36 4.71
N THR A 29 8.59 5.12 3.62
CA THR A 29 9.29 4.81 2.38
C THR A 29 10.71 5.37 2.38
N PRO A 30 11.70 4.63 1.85
CA PRO A 30 13.02 5.18 1.55
C PRO A 30 12.98 6.34 0.54
N ASP A 31 13.92 7.28 0.62
CA ASP A 31 13.98 8.47 -0.24
C ASP A 31 14.09 8.17 -1.75
N ASN A 32 14.59 6.98 -2.12
CA ASN A 32 14.74 6.57 -3.51
C ASN A 32 13.47 5.94 -4.10
N TYR A 33 12.39 5.79 -3.32
CA TYR A 33 11.13 5.28 -3.85
C TYR A 33 10.43 6.34 -4.68
N SER A 34 9.85 5.91 -5.80
CA SER A 34 9.15 6.79 -6.73
C SER A 34 7.89 7.41 -6.10
N GLN A 35 7.23 6.71 -5.18
CA GLN A 35 6.11 7.20 -4.36
C GLN A 35 6.50 7.19 -2.88
N GLN A 36 6.15 8.27 -2.17
CA GLN A 36 6.42 8.42 -0.74
C GLN A 36 5.14 8.31 0.07
N LEU A 37 5.21 7.58 1.19
CA LEU A 37 4.12 7.49 2.16
C LEU A 37 4.62 7.96 3.54
N ALA A 38 3.91 8.92 4.10
CA ALA A 38 4.20 9.45 5.43
C ALA A 38 2.93 9.63 6.27
N TYR A 39 3.04 9.32 7.55
CA TYR A 39 2.05 9.71 8.56
C TYR A 39 2.48 11.03 9.20
N MET A 40 1.52 11.92 9.44
CA MET A 40 1.79 13.20 10.07
C MET A 40 0.76 13.49 11.18
N ARG A 41 1.25 13.82 12.37
CA ARG A 41 0.43 14.30 13.48
C ARG A 41 1.09 15.51 14.12
N HIS A 42 0.45 16.66 13.96
CA HIS A 42 0.90 17.92 14.52
C HIS A 42 0.04 18.35 15.72
N PRO A 43 0.63 19.00 16.74
CA PRO A 43 -0.14 19.60 17.82
C PRO A 43 -0.95 20.81 17.30
N GLN A 44 -1.98 21.19 18.06
CA GLN A 44 -2.75 22.40 17.78
C GLN A 44 -1.84 23.64 17.72
N GLY A 45 -2.08 24.52 16.74
CA GLY A 45 -1.30 25.74 16.54
C GLY A 45 0.00 25.56 15.75
N LYS A 46 0.39 24.32 15.38
CA LYS A 46 1.52 24.11 14.48
C LYS A 46 1.18 24.62 13.08
N GLU A 47 2.03 25.49 12.55
CA GLU A 47 1.96 25.96 11.17
C GLU A 47 2.97 25.20 10.28
N ILE A 48 2.52 24.81 9.08
CA ILE A 48 3.37 24.35 7.98
C ILE A 48 3.45 25.51 7.00
N GLN A 49 4.66 26.00 6.73
CA GLN A 49 4.84 27.14 5.83
C GLN A 49 4.33 26.81 4.41
N PRO A 50 3.62 27.74 3.75
CA PRO A 50 3.24 27.59 2.35
C PRO A 50 4.46 27.36 1.47
N HIS A 51 4.41 26.35 0.61
CA HIS A 51 5.49 26.02 -0.31
C HIS A 51 4.95 25.43 -1.62
N ARG A 52 5.81 25.43 -2.64
CA ARG A 52 5.58 24.72 -3.90
C ARG A 52 6.69 23.71 -4.12
N HIS A 53 6.39 22.62 -4.83
CA HIS A 53 7.43 21.68 -5.25
C HIS A 53 8.20 22.22 -6.46
N ASN A 54 9.51 21.99 -6.49
CA ASN A 54 10.36 22.33 -7.62
C ASN A 54 10.13 21.36 -8.78
N MET A 55 10.29 21.84 -10.01
CA MET A 55 10.31 20.99 -11.18
C MET A 55 11.58 20.10 -11.13
N VAL A 56 11.37 18.79 -11.01
CA VAL A 56 12.44 17.79 -10.93
C VAL A 56 12.02 16.61 -11.78
N ARG A 57 12.89 16.17 -12.69
CA ARG A 57 12.66 14.97 -13.50
C ARG A 57 12.75 13.73 -12.61
N ARG A 58 11.81 12.81 -12.80
CA ARG A 58 11.76 11.49 -12.12
C ARG A 58 11.45 10.43 -13.16
N GLU A 59 11.97 9.22 -12.92
CA GLU A 59 11.68 8.05 -13.74
C GLU A 59 10.88 7.06 -12.89
N VAL A 60 9.83 6.50 -13.49
CA VAL A 60 8.90 5.58 -12.84
C VAL A 60 8.86 4.33 -13.70
N PHE A 61 9.26 3.20 -13.14
CA PHE A 61 9.31 1.91 -13.82
C PHE A 61 8.07 1.05 -13.57
N TYR A 62 7.50 1.18 -12.37
CA TYR A 62 6.34 0.42 -11.93
C TYR A 62 5.34 1.37 -11.28
N THR A 63 4.05 1.12 -11.50
CA THR A 63 2.99 1.85 -10.82
C THR A 63 2.85 1.33 -9.40
N GLN A 64 3.02 2.23 -8.44
CA GLN A 64 2.67 2.00 -7.04
C GLN A 64 1.27 2.55 -6.75
N GLU A 65 0.56 1.94 -5.82
CA GLU A 65 -0.79 2.38 -5.43
C GLU A 65 -0.95 2.39 -3.90
N VAL A 66 -1.66 3.41 -3.40
CA VAL A 66 -2.07 3.51 -2.00
C VAL A 66 -3.58 3.33 -1.93
N LEU A 67 -4.04 2.43 -1.07
CA LEU A 67 -5.46 2.27 -0.76
C LEU A 67 -5.76 2.78 0.65
N LEU A 68 -6.79 3.61 0.76
CA LEU A 68 -7.36 4.05 2.02
C LEU A 68 -8.69 3.34 2.21
N ILE A 69 -8.79 2.49 3.23
CA ILE A 69 -10.01 1.72 3.47
C ILE A 69 -10.99 2.59 4.26
N LYS A 70 -12.05 3.07 3.60
CA LYS A 70 -13.06 3.94 4.22
C LYS A 70 -14.05 3.17 5.06
N GLU A 71 -14.43 1.98 4.59
CA GLU A 71 -15.42 1.11 5.23
C GLU A 71 -15.16 -0.36 4.87
N GLY A 72 -15.57 -1.27 5.74
CA GLY A 72 -15.54 -2.71 5.48
C GLY A 72 -14.28 -3.45 5.90
N LYS A 73 -14.18 -4.67 5.40
CA LYS A 73 -13.09 -5.62 5.65
C LYS A 73 -12.75 -6.40 4.38
N LEU A 74 -11.46 -6.47 4.05
CA LEU A 74 -10.96 -7.28 2.95
C LEU A 74 -9.71 -8.07 3.33
N LEU A 75 -9.50 -9.16 2.60
CA LEU A 75 -8.27 -9.92 2.59
C LEU A 75 -7.42 -9.46 1.39
N VAL A 76 -6.18 -9.10 1.63
CA VAL A 76 -5.16 -8.89 0.59
C VAL A 76 -4.22 -10.09 0.58
N ASP A 77 -3.94 -10.64 -0.60
CA ASP A 77 -2.90 -11.63 -0.81
C ASP A 77 -1.72 -10.98 -1.51
N PHE A 78 -0.52 -11.48 -1.22
CA PHE A 78 0.72 -11.08 -1.86
C PHE A 78 1.34 -12.22 -2.64
N TYR A 79 1.93 -11.87 -3.79
CA TYR A 79 2.58 -12.79 -4.71
C TYR A 79 3.94 -12.23 -5.11
N ASN A 80 4.90 -13.10 -5.42
CA ASN A 80 6.16 -12.67 -6.05
C ASN A 80 5.99 -12.39 -7.56
N ASP A 81 7.07 -12.00 -8.22
CA ASP A 81 7.07 -11.70 -9.67
C ASP A 81 6.83 -12.96 -10.54
N GLN A 82 6.97 -14.17 -9.96
CA GLN A 82 6.65 -15.45 -10.59
C GLN A 82 5.19 -15.88 -10.35
N GLN A 83 4.36 -15.00 -9.77
CA GLN A 83 2.94 -15.25 -9.45
C GLN A 83 2.74 -16.32 -8.36
N GLU A 84 3.78 -16.65 -7.61
CA GLU A 84 3.71 -17.59 -6.48
C GLU A 84 3.15 -16.87 -5.26
N TYR A 85 2.16 -17.49 -4.61
CA TYR A 85 1.55 -16.96 -3.39
C TYR A 85 2.56 -16.95 -2.23
N LEU A 86 2.55 -15.86 -1.45
CA LEU A 86 3.45 -15.66 -0.31
C LEU A 86 2.68 -15.69 1.02
N GLU A 87 1.80 -14.71 1.23
CA GLU A 87 1.02 -14.55 2.46
C GLU A 87 -0.22 -13.66 2.23
N SER A 88 -1.12 -13.62 3.21
CA SER A 88 -2.30 -12.75 3.20
C SER A 88 -2.46 -11.95 4.49
N HIS A 89 -3.08 -10.78 4.40
CA HIS A 89 -3.43 -9.93 5.54
C HIS A 89 -4.85 -9.40 5.43
N ILE A 90 -5.51 -9.20 6.58
CA ILE A 90 -6.80 -8.53 6.63
C ILE A 90 -6.57 -7.02 6.78
N LEU A 91 -7.25 -6.23 5.95
CA LEU A 91 -7.37 -4.80 6.10
C LEU A 91 -8.79 -4.46 6.55
N ASN A 92 -8.89 -3.54 7.49
CA ASN A 92 -10.14 -3.05 8.05
C ASN A 92 -10.31 -1.56 7.75
N LYS A 93 -11.50 -1.04 8.05
CA LYS A 93 -11.77 0.40 8.09
C LYS A 93 -10.66 1.18 8.79
N GLY A 94 -10.20 2.23 8.12
CA GLY A 94 -9.18 3.16 8.59
C GLY A 94 -7.75 2.73 8.29
N ASP A 95 -7.52 1.45 7.91
CA ASP A 95 -6.20 1.00 7.49
C ASP A 95 -5.81 1.65 6.16
N VAL A 96 -4.51 1.87 6.00
CA VAL A 96 -3.90 2.35 4.75
C VAL A 96 -2.85 1.35 4.32
N ILE A 97 -2.82 1.00 3.04
CA ILE A 97 -1.80 0.14 2.46
C ILE A 97 -1.12 0.83 1.27
N LEU A 98 0.21 0.79 1.23
CA LEU A 98 1.01 1.09 0.04
C LEU A 98 1.47 -0.24 -0.59
N LEU A 99 1.15 -0.43 -1.85
CA LEU A 99 1.58 -1.56 -2.68
C LEU A 99 2.76 -1.11 -3.55
N ILE A 100 3.91 -1.76 -3.37
CA ILE A 100 5.22 -1.31 -3.85
C ILE A 100 5.71 -2.17 -5.01
N LYS A 101 5.68 -3.50 -4.83
CA LYS A 101 6.22 -4.49 -5.78
C LYS A 101 5.49 -5.83 -5.63
N GLY A 102 5.69 -6.72 -6.60
CA GLY A 102 5.07 -8.04 -6.66
C GLY A 102 3.62 -7.97 -7.14
N GLY A 103 2.94 -9.11 -7.06
CA GLY A 103 1.51 -9.21 -7.30
C GLY A 103 0.70 -9.04 -6.02
N HIS A 104 -0.52 -8.54 -6.16
CA HIS A 104 -1.48 -8.55 -5.07
C HIS A 104 -2.88 -8.88 -5.58
N GLY A 105 -3.69 -9.48 -4.71
CA GLY A 105 -5.09 -9.79 -4.97
C GLY A 105 -5.95 -9.40 -3.79
N PHE A 106 -7.20 -9.02 -4.04
CA PHE A 106 -8.14 -8.63 -2.98
C PHE A 106 -9.38 -9.52 -3.00
N LYS A 107 -9.83 -9.91 -1.81
CA LYS A 107 -11.14 -10.53 -1.60
C LYS A 107 -11.88 -9.76 -0.52
N MET A 108 -13.04 -9.22 -0.87
CA MET A 108 -13.86 -8.47 0.08
C MET A 108 -14.56 -9.49 0.99
N LEU A 109 -14.31 -9.38 2.29
CA LEU A 109 -14.94 -10.24 3.31
C LEU A 109 -16.27 -9.64 3.78
N GLU A 110 -16.37 -8.31 3.67
CA GLU A 110 -17.56 -7.49 3.89
C GLU A 110 -17.70 -6.51 2.70
N GLU A 111 -18.78 -5.72 2.64
CA GLU A 111 -18.88 -4.61 1.69
C GLU A 111 -17.77 -3.58 1.99
N VAL A 112 -17.01 -3.16 0.97
CA VAL A 112 -15.85 -2.28 1.14
C VAL A 112 -16.01 -1.01 0.32
N GLU A 113 -15.77 0.13 0.97
CA GLU A 113 -15.47 1.40 0.31
C GLU A 113 -13.99 1.72 0.47
N MET A 114 -13.32 2.12 -0.60
CA MET A 114 -11.92 2.52 -0.56
C MET A 114 -11.61 3.62 -1.56
N ILE A 115 -10.57 4.42 -1.25
CA ILE A 115 -9.98 5.39 -2.16
C ILE A 115 -8.64 4.84 -2.63
N GLU A 116 -8.40 4.90 -3.92
CA GLU A 116 -7.10 4.57 -4.51
C GLU A 116 -6.36 5.83 -4.96
N VAL A 117 -5.07 5.89 -4.62
CA VAL A 117 -4.12 6.90 -5.10
C VAL A 117 -3.01 6.18 -5.86
N LYS A 118 -3.03 6.29 -7.19
CA LYS A 118 -2.03 5.67 -8.07
C LYS A 118 -0.91 6.64 -8.43
N GLN A 119 0.29 6.10 -8.54
CA GLN A 119 1.40 6.78 -9.18
C GLN A 119 1.14 6.95 -10.68
N GLY A 120 1.38 8.16 -11.20
CA GLY A 120 1.32 8.45 -12.63
C GLY A 120 2.69 8.49 -13.30
N PRO A 121 2.74 8.64 -14.63
CA PRO A 121 1.59 8.83 -15.54
C PRO A 121 0.75 7.54 -15.70
N TYR A 122 -0.58 7.70 -15.78
CA TYR A 122 -1.51 6.58 -15.91
C TYR A 122 -1.45 5.98 -17.33
N VAL A 123 -1.18 4.66 -17.43
CA VAL A 123 -1.05 3.94 -18.71
C VAL A 123 -2.24 3.01 -19.02
N GLY A 124 -3.32 3.08 -18.22
CA GLY A 124 -4.55 2.34 -18.48
C GLY A 124 -4.40 0.83 -18.30
N ASN A 125 -4.99 0.05 -19.21
CA ASN A 125 -4.99 -1.42 -19.14
C ASN A 125 -3.59 -2.06 -19.32
N LEU A 126 -2.61 -1.30 -19.80
CA LEU A 126 -1.22 -1.76 -19.93
C LEU A 126 -0.49 -1.85 -18.58
N ASP A 127 -1.10 -1.35 -17.51
CA ASP A 127 -0.50 -1.23 -16.18
C ASP A 127 -0.44 -2.56 -15.41
N LYS A 128 -1.24 -3.56 -15.80
CA LYS A 128 -1.45 -4.79 -15.00
C LYS A 128 -1.43 -6.05 -15.86
N THR A 129 -0.61 -7.01 -15.45
CA THR A 129 -0.77 -8.43 -15.82
C THR A 129 -1.69 -9.08 -14.79
N ARG A 130 -2.73 -9.79 -15.25
CA ARG A 130 -3.66 -10.50 -14.37
C ARG A 130 -3.38 -12.01 -14.43
N PHE A 131 -3.53 -12.68 -13.30
CA PHE A 131 -3.35 -14.12 -13.15
C PHE A 131 -4.37 -14.70 -12.18
N GLU A 132 -4.54 -16.03 -12.22
CA GLU A 132 -5.46 -16.73 -11.33
C GLU A 132 -4.92 -16.82 -9.91
N ARG A 133 -5.81 -16.72 -8.93
CA ARG A 133 -5.46 -16.83 -7.51
C ARG A 133 -5.05 -18.28 -7.20
N SER A 134 -3.87 -18.46 -6.60
CA SER A 134 -3.41 -19.79 -6.15
C SER A 134 -4.35 -20.38 -5.09
N ASP A 135 -4.66 -21.68 -5.20
CA ASP A 135 -5.49 -22.42 -4.24
C ASP A 135 -4.90 -22.40 -2.81
N ASN A 136 -3.57 -22.29 -2.68
CA ASN A 136 -2.85 -22.23 -1.40
C ASN A 136 -3.21 -21.00 -0.55
N SER A 137 -3.79 -19.96 -1.14
CA SER A 137 -4.21 -18.73 -0.45
C SER A 137 -5.38 -18.92 0.54
N ARG A 138 -6.08 -20.07 0.49
CA ARG A 138 -7.27 -20.33 1.32
C ARG A 138 -6.96 -20.98 2.67
N GLU A 139 -5.85 -21.71 2.79
CA GLU A 139 -5.56 -22.53 3.97
C GLU A 139 -4.96 -21.73 5.14
N GLN A 140 -4.38 -20.55 4.90
CA GLN A 140 -3.64 -19.79 5.93
C GLN A 140 -4.47 -18.77 6.73
N VAL A 141 -5.72 -18.50 6.36
CA VAL A 141 -6.58 -17.53 7.08
C VAL A 141 -7.43 -18.19 8.18
N LEU A 142 -7.41 -19.53 8.27
CA LEU A 142 -8.18 -20.33 9.22
C LEU A 142 -7.32 -21.06 10.28
N ALA A 143 -6.03 -20.72 10.38
CA ALA A 143 -5.11 -21.19 11.42
C ALA A 143 -4.68 -20.02 12.31
#